data_AF-A0A0Q0W8U5-F1
#
_entry.id   AF-A0A0Q0W8U5-F1
#
_cell.length_a   1.000
_cell.length_b   1.000
_cell.length_c   1.000
_cell.angle_alpha   90.00
_cell.angle_beta   90.00
_cell.angle_gamma   90.00
#
_symmetry.space_group_name_H-M   'P 1'
#
loop_
_entity.id
_entity.type
_entity.pdbx_description
1 polymer ?
#
loop_
_entity_poly.entity_id
_entity_poly.type
_entity_poly.pdbx_seq_one_letter_code
_entity_poly.pdbx_strand_id
1 'polypeptide(L)'
;MPVAGVEYGTIRPDRSLSSPDFLPAYEWLEQEIGFFPLFIAVGRSDEVIRMSGYTDNWRLFVGCEGGIKQYRRKGEFPNLALFSFRNVDGVFMDYVDWHIALNACMNGHQVSPFGKRRIFKPYWKKHRWIQAALQGTHLVQMVIPELPLAEAVEGKVRNRSQVEHLERLGFSHVSAARLRV
;
A
#
# COMPACT_ATOMS: atom_id res chain seq x y z
N MET A 1 7.50 8.51 -2.57
CA MET A 1 6.64 8.65 -1.38
C MET A 1 7.38 9.48 -0.33
N PRO A 2 6.72 10.47 0.30
CA PRO A 2 7.33 11.22 1.39
C PRO A 2 7.57 10.31 2.59
N VAL A 3 8.62 10.62 3.34
CA VAL A 3 9.13 9.83 4.45
C VAL A 3 8.55 10.45 5.72
N ALA A 4 7.49 9.84 6.26
CA ALA A 4 6.89 10.28 7.51
C ALA A 4 7.56 9.61 8.72
N GLY A 5 7.75 10.35 9.81
CA GLY A 5 7.95 9.77 11.13
C GLY A 5 6.66 9.07 11.60
N VAL A 6 6.80 8.03 12.42
CA VAL A 6 5.64 7.30 12.94
C VAL A 6 5.22 7.93 14.27
N GLU A 7 4.03 8.51 14.31
CA GLU A 7 3.38 9.00 15.52
C GLU A 7 2.03 8.29 15.72
N TYR A 8 1.59 8.15 16.97
CA TYR A 8 0.24 7.67 17.26
C TYR A 8 -0.78 8.67 16.73
N GLY A 9 -1.48 8.30 15.67
CA GLY A 9 -2.41 9.20 15.02
C GLY A 9 -3.16 8.53 13.88
N THR A 10 -3.83 9.38 13.11
CA THR A 10 -4.63 8.96 11.96
C THR A 10 -3.93 9.42 10.69
N ILE A 11 -3.58 8.48 9.82
CA ILE A 11 -3.05 8.80 8.49
C ILE A 11 -4.23 9.23 7.62
N ARG A 12 -4.10 10.41 7.01
CA ARG A 12 -5.04 10.92 6.01
C ARG A 12 -4.31 11.12 4.69
N PRO A 13 -4.93 10.82 3.55
CA PRO A 13 -4.34 11.10 2.26
C PRO A 13 -4.35 12.62 2.02
N ASP A 14 -3.23 13.14 1.52
CA ASP A 14 -3.06 14.56 1.20
C ASP A 14 -2.84 14.72 -0.30
N ARG A 15 -3.69 15.53 -0.94
CA ARG A 15 -3.62 15.83 -2.38
C ARG A 15 -2.30 16.48 -2.75
N SER A 16 -1.77 17.36 -1.90
CA SER A 16 -0.54 18.12 -2.16
C SER A 16 0.71 17.22 -2.21
N LEU A 17 0.62 16.03 -1.62
CA LEU A 17 1.70 15.03 -1.60
C LEU A 17 1.58 13.99 -2.73
N SER A 18 0.52 14.07 -3.53
CA SER A 18 0.29 13.16 -4.66
C SER A 18 1.10 13.59 -5.89
N SER A 19 1.51 12.61 -6.70
CA SER A 19 2.09 12.92 -8.01
C SER A 19 1.05 13.65 -8.87
N PRO A 20 1.37 14.81 -9.47
CA PRO A 20 0.46 15.52 -10.36
C PRO A 20 -0.10 14.65 -11.48
N ASP A 21 0.72 13.72 -11.99
CA ASP A 21 0.33 12.82 -13.08
C ASP A 21 -0.79 11.85 -12.66
N PHE A 22 -0.82 11.41 -11.40
CA PHE A 22 -1.82 10.44 -10.93
C PHE A 22 -3.04 11.10 -10.28
N LEU A 23 -2.94 12.40 -9.96
CA LEU A 23 -3.99 13.14 -9.28
C LEU A 23 -5.35 13.07 -10.02
N PRO A 24 -5.43 13.18 -11.36
CA PRO A 24 -6.71 13.04 -12.07
C PRO A 24 -7.42 11.70 -11.82
N ALA A 25 -6.66 10.62 -11.68
CA ALA A 25 -7.23 9.31 -11.39
C ALA A 25 -7.72 9.22 -9.93
N TYR A 26 -6.98 9.81 -8.99
CA TYR A 26 -7.40 9.85 -7.58
C TYR A 26 -8.65 10.70 -7.37
N GLU A 27 -8.78 11.80 -8.11
CA GLU A 27 -9.97 12.64 -8.11
C GLU A 27 -11.17 11.95 -8.77
N TRP A 28 -10.95 11.22 -9.87
CA TRP A 28 -11.99 10.34 -10.41
C TRP A 28 -12.44 9.31 -9.38
N LEU A 29 -11.50 8.67 -8.69
CA LEU A 29 -11.82 7.66 -7.69
C LEU A 29 -12.61 8.26 -6.52
N GLU A 30 -12.24 9.45 -6.06
CA GLU A 30 -12.98 10.20 -5.04
C GLU A 30 -14.42 10.49 -5.46
N GLN A 31 -14.65 10.89 -6.71
CA GLN A 31 -16.01 11.10 -7.23
C GLN A 31 -16.83 9.80 -7.18
N GLU A 32 -16.18 8.65 -7.32
CA GLU A 32 -16.84 7.35 -7.34
C GLU A 32 -17.12 6.75 -5.95
N ILE A 33 -16.26 7.02 -4.97
CA ILE A 33 -16.35 6.42 -3.62
C ILE A 33 -16.73 7.41 -2.53
N GLY A 34 -16.71 8.72 -2.83
CA GLY A 34 -17.09 9.80 -1.92
C GLY A 34 -15.99 10.31 -0.99
N PHE A 35 -14.74 9.87 -1.15
CA PHE A 35 -13.60 10.34 -0.36
C PHE A 35 -12.27 10.19 -1.11
N PHE A 36 -11.30 11.05 -0.79
CA PHE A 36 -9.96 10.99 -1.40
C PHE A 36 -9.22 9.70 -0.94
N PRO A 37 -8.63 8.93 -1.86
CA PRO A 37 -8.24 7.55 -1.56
C PRO A 37 -6.90 7.43 -0.82
N LEU A 38 -6.90 6.69 0.29
CA LEU A 38 -5.71 6.05 0.85
C LEU A 38 -5.72 4.57 0.47
N PHE A 39 -4.69 4.11 -0.26
CA PHE A 39 -4.63 2.74 -0.77
C PHE A 39 -3.95 1.79 0.20
N ILE A 40 -4.59 0.65 0.47
CA ILE A 40 -4.06 -0.46 1.27
C ILE A 40 -4.04 -1.72 0.42
N ALA A 41 -2.90 -2.40 0.38
CA ALA A 41 -2.80 -3.71 -0.23
C ALA A 41 -3.43 -4.79 0.67
N VAL A 42 -4.24 -5.68 0.10
CA VAL A 42 -4.96 -6.73 0.82
C VAL A 42 -4.32 -8.08 0.50
N GLY A 43 -3.97 -8.86 1.52
CA GLY A 43 -3.49 -10.23 1.37
C GLY A 43 -2.39 -10.59 2.36
N ARG A 44 -1.67 -11.68 2.07
CA ARG A 44 -0.53 -12.16 2.88
C ARG A 44 0.69 -12.58 2.05
N SER A 45 0.63 -12.44 0.72
CA SER A 45 1.74 -12.78 -0.18
C SER A 45 2.77 -11.66 -0.25
N ASP A 46 3.97 -11.96 -0.72
CA ASP A 46 5.03 -10.96 -0.93
C ASP A 46 4.62 -9.88 -1.94
N GLU A 47 3.71 -10.21 -2.87
CA GLU A 47 3.10 -9.25 -3.80
C GLU A 47 2.37 -8.10 -3.08
N VAL A 48 1.82 -8.33 -1.89
CA VAL A 48 1.18 -7.29 -1.07
C VAL A 48 2.20 -6.21 -0.68
N ILE A 49 3.43 -6.62 -0.38
CA ILE A 49 4.52 -5.69 -0.07
C ILE A 49 4.88 -4.89 -1.32
N ARG A 50 4.86 -5.52 -2.49
CA ARG A 50 5.06 -4.82 -3.76
C ARG A 50 4.01 -3.76 -4.02
N MET A 51 2.75 -4.12 -3.85
CA MET A 51 1.61 -3.22 -4.04
C MET A 51 1.57 -2.07 -3.03
N SER A 52 2.14 -2.25 -1.85
CA SER A 52 2.24 -1.20 -0.82
C SER A 52 3.31 -0.12 -1.13
N GLY A 53 4.13 -0.32 -2.17
CA GLY A 53 5.20 0.62 -2.54
C GLY A 53 6.45 0.55 -1.64
N TYR A 54 6.51 -0.42 -0.71
CA TYR A 54 7.61 -0.57 0.23
C TYR A 54 8.70 -1.56 -0.22
N THR A 55 8.58 -2.17 -1.41
CA THR A 55 9.51 -3.21 -1.91
C THR A 55 10.98 -2.83 -1.75
N ASP A 56 11.34 -1.63 -2.21
CA ASP A 56 12.74 -1.21 -2.27
C ASP A 56 13.32 -0.84 -0.91
N ASN A 57 12.46 -0.51 0.07
CA ASN A 57 12.91 -0.19 1.43
C ASN A 57 13.45 -1.42 2.17
N TRP A 58 12.98 -2.62 1.80
CA TRP A 58 13.38 -3.87 2.44
C TRP A 58 14.19 -4.80 1.52
N ARG A 59 14.43 -4.40 0.26
CA ARG A 59 15.31 -5.13 -0.66
C ARG A 59 16.78 -4.90 -0.29
N LEU A 60 17.46 -5.96 0.15
CA LEU A 60 18.90 -5.91 0.47
C LEU A 60 19.78 -6.00 -0.77
N PHE A 61 19.42 -6.88 -1.71
CA PHE A 61 20.21 -7.13 -2.92
C PHE A 61 19.65 -6.33 -4.09
N VAL A 62 20.48 -5.45 -4.66
CA VAL A 62 20.06 -4.52 -5.72
C VAL A 62 20.27 -5.14 -7.10
N GLY A 63 21.32 -5.95 -7.26
CA GLY A 63 21.68 -6.58 -8.51
C GLY A 63 23.16 -6.91 -8.56
N CYS A 64 23.66 -7.26 -9.75
CA CYS A 64 25.08 -7.40 -10.02
C CYS A 64 25.52 -6.37 -11.05
N GLU A 65 26.57 -5.62 -10.74
CA GLU A 65 27.21 -4.72 -11.70
C GLU A 65 28.63 -5.23 -11.92
N GLY A 66 28.99 -5.54 -13.17
CA GLY A 66 30.29 -6.15 -13.50
C GLY A 66 30.57 -7.49 -12.81
N GLY A 67 29.53 -8.27 -12.47
CA GLY A 67 29.65 -9.53 -11.74
C GLY A 67 29.77 -9.40 -10.21
N ILE A 68 29.82 -8.17 -9.67
CA ILE A 68 29.87 -7.91 -8.24
C ILE A 68 28.46 -7.71 -7.69
N LYS A 69 28.09 -8.51 -6.68
CA LYS A 69 26.81 -8.39 -5.99
C LYS A 69 26.74 -7.05 -5.24
N GLN A 70 25.75 -6.23 -5.56
CA GLN A 70 25.48 -4.99 -4.87
C GLN A 70 24.40 -5.17 -3.81
N TYR A 71 24.70 -4.65 -2.63
CA TYR A 71 23.78 -4.63 -1.50
C TYR A 71 23.53 -3.21 -1.05
N ARG A 72 22.29 -2.93 -0.62
CA ARG A 72 21.92 -1.64 -0.02
C ARG A 72 22.71 -1.40 1.26
N ARG A 73 23.21 -0.18 1.43
CA ARG A 73 23.96 0.23 2.63
C ARG A 73 23.02 0.51 3.79
N LYS A 74 23.54 0.37 5.01
CA LYS A 74 22.81 0.79 6.23
C LYS A 74 22.61 2.32 6.17
N GLY A 75 21.37 2.78 6.37
CA GLY A 75 21.04 4.21 6.39
C GLY A 75 20.84 4.86 5.02
N GLU A 76 20.92 4.10 3.92
CA GLU A 76 20.68 4.61 2.56
C GLU A 76 19.23 5.05 2.34
N PHE A 77 18.29 4.39 3.02
CA PHE A 77 16.88 4.73 3.02
C PHE A 77 16.40 4.95 4.45
N PRO A 78 15.37 5.80 4.64
CA PRO A 78 14.73 5.94 5.93
C PRO A 78 14.13 4.61 6.39
N ASN A 79 14.12 4.40 7.70
CA ASN A 79 13.56 3.20 8.29
C ASN A 79 12.03 3.30 8.29
N LEU A 80 11.41 2.90 7.17
CA LEU A 80 9.96 2.84 7.09
C LEU A 80 9.43 1.64 7.88
N ALA A 81 8.27 1.85 8.51
CA ALA A 81 7.49 0.82 9.17
C ALA A 81 6.32 0.40 8.28
N LEU A 82 6.02 -0.88 8.26
CA LEU A 82 4.79 -1.41 7.67
C LEU A 82 3.87 -1.88 8.77
N PHE A 83 2.66 -1.36 8.74
CA PHE A 83 1.59 -1.76 9.64
C PHE A 83 0.59 -2.64 8.91
N SER A 84 0.24 -3.75 9.55
CA SER A 84 -0.82 -4.64 9.11
C SER A 84 -2.07 -4.39 9.95
N PHE A 85 -3.23 -4.54 9.32
CA PHE A 85 -4.53 -4.34 9.94
C PHE A 85 -5.42 -5.55 9.69
N ARG A 86 -6.29 -5.88 10.65
CA ARG A 86 -7.18 -7.05 10.55
C ARG A 86 -8.59 -6.68 10.09
N ASN A 87 -9.18 -5.66 10.69
CA ASN A 87 -10.57 -5.29 10.52
C ASN A 87 -10.68 -3.82 10.15
N VAL A 88 -10.38 -3.51 8.89
CA VAL A 88 -10.56 -2.16 8.35
C VAL A 88 -11.70 -2.19 7.35
N ASP A 89 -12.52 -1.16 7.37
CA ASP A 89 -13.61 -0.97 6.42
C ASP A 89 -13.19 -0.01 5.32
N GLY A 90 -13.63 -0.32 4.11
CA GLY A 90 -13.20 0.37 2.90
C GLY A 90 -13.83 -0.22 1.65
N VAL A 91 -13.50 0.38 0.51
CA VAL A 91 -13.95 -0.09 -0.80
C VAL A 91 -12.87 -0.97 -1.40
N PHE A 92 -13.21 -2.21 -1.73
CA PHE A 92 -12.29 -3.12 -2.41
C PHE A 92 -12.26 -2.84 -3.91
N MET A 93 -11.08 -3.00 -4.48
CA MET A 93 -10.82 -2.84 -5.90
C MET A 93 -9.72 -3.79 -6.37
N ASP A 94 -9.77 -4.08 -7.65
CA ASP A 94 -8.73 -4.86 -8.34
C ASP A 94 -7.56 -3.95 -8.72
N TYR A 95 -6.37 -4.29 -8.23
CA TYR A 95 -5.16 -3.51 -8.46
C TYR A 95 -4.71 -3.53 -9.93
N VAL A 96 -4.92 -4.64 -10.62
CA VAL A 96 -4.53 -4.75 -12.04
C VAL A 96 -5.49 -3.91 -12.86
N ASP A 97 -6.80 -4.08 -12.66
CA ASP A 97 -7.80 -3.33 -13.40
C ASP A 97 -7.80 -1.82 -13.04
N TRP A 98 -7.28 -1.42 -11.88
CA TRP A 98 -7.06 0.00 -11.53
C TRP A 98 -6.26 0.77 -12.59
N HIS A 99 -5.32 0.10 -13.28
CA HIS A 99 -4.53 0.70 -14.35
C HIS A 99 -5.40 1.18 -15.53
N ILE A 100 -6.64 0.67 -15.67
CA ILE A 100 -7.60 1.19 -16.63
C ILE A 100 -7.95 2.65 -16.31
N ALA A 101 -8.19 2.96 -15.04
CA ALA A 101 -8.52 4.32 -14.61
C ALA A 101 -7.30 5.24 -14.67
N LEU A 102 -6.13 4.76 -14.22
CA LEU A 102 -4.87 5.50 -14.37
C LEU A 102 -4.64 5.91 -15.83
N ASN A 103 -4.67 4.95 -16.75
CA ASN A 103 -4.44 5.21 -18.17
C ASN A 103 -5.50 6.13 -18.77
N ALA A 104 -6.77 5.96 -18.44
CA ALA A 104 -7.82 6.83 -18.96
C ALA A 104 -7.62 8.27 -18.48
N CYS A 105 -7.54 8.48 -17.17
CA CYS A 105 -7.48 9.81 -16.57
C CYS A 105 -6.18 10.56 -16.93
N MET A 106 -5.03 9.87 -16.97
CA MET A 106 -3.75 10.47 -17.34
C MET A 106 -3.70 10.95 -18.79
N ASN A 107 -4.49 10.33 -19.68
CA ASN A 107 -4.58 10.72 -21.08
C ASN A 107 -5.79 11.62 -21.37
N GLY A 108 -6.44 12.19 -20.34
CA GLY A 108 -7.60 13.06 -20.49
C GLY A 108 -8.86 12.34 -20.98
N HIS A 109 -8.92 11.02 -20.85
CA HIS A 109 -10.07 10.20 -21.21
C HIS A 109 -10.93 9.84 -20.00
N GLN A 110 -12.19 9.49 -20.26
CA GLN A 110 -13.11 9.01 -19.23
C GLN A 110 -12.96 7.49 -19.02
N VAL A 111 -13.12 7.05 -17.77
CA VAL A 111 -13.17 5.63 -17.43
C VAL A 111 -14.49 5.04 -17.95
N SER A 112 -14.41 4.07 -18.84
CA SER A 112 -15.61 3.43 -19.40
C SER A 112 -16.41 2.68 -18.32
N PRO A 113 -17.75 2.54 -18.48
CA PRO A 113 -18.57 1.74 -17.57
C PRO A 113 -18.08 0.29 -17.43
N PHE A 114 -17.51 -0.28 -18.49
CA PHE A 114 -16.91 -1.61 -18.44
C PHE A 114 -15.63 -1.63 -17.57
N GLY A 115 -14.74 -0.65 -17.74
CA GLY A 115 -13.55 -0.49 -16.90
C GLY A 115 -13.91 -0.34 -15.42
N LYS A 116 -14.88 0.52 -15.12
CA LYS A 116 -15.41 0.69 -13.75
C LYS A 116 -15.90 -0.61 -13.13
N ARG A 117 -16.64 -1.43 -13.89
CA ARG A 117 -17.10 -2.76 -13.43
C ARG A 117 -15.95 -3.73 -13.16
N ARG A 118 -14.85 -3.64 -13.90
CA ARG A 118 -13.66 -4.48 -13.68
C ARG A 118 -12.90 -4.08 -12.41
N ILE A 119 -12.76 -2.78 -12.18
CA ILE A 119 -12.11 -2.20 -10.99
C ILE A 119 -12.87 -2.59 -9.72
N PHE A 120 -14.16 -2.24 -9.63
CA PHE A 120 -14.93 -2.39 -8.39
C PHE A 120 -15.67 -3.72 -8.26
N LYS A 121 -15.81 -4.49 -9.34
CA LYS A 121 -16.54 -5.77 -9.41
C LYS A 121 -17.81 -5.75 -8.53
N PRO A 122 -18.85 -4.94 -8.85
CA PRO A 122 -19.91 -4.57 -7.91
C PRO A 122 -20.71 -5.73 -7.29
N TYR A 123 -20.68 -6.92 -7.91
CA TYR A 123 -21.33 -8.12 -7.40
C TYR A 123 -20.45 -8.93 -6.42
N TRP A 124 -19.22 -8.49 -6.16
CA TRP A 124 -18.31 -9.12 -5.22
C TRP A 124 -18.54 -8.59 -3.81
N LYS A 125 -18.85 -9.51 -2.90
CA LYS A 125 -18.93 -9.21 -1.46
C LYS A 125 -17.53 -9.17 -0.85
N LYS A 126 -17.38 -8.51 0.31
CA LYS A 126 -16.12 -8.41 1.09
C LYS A 126 -15.38 -9.75 1.22
N HIS A 127 -16.09 -10.82 1.58
CA HIS A 127 -15.48 -12.15 1.72
C HIS A 127 -14.85 -12.67 0.42
N ARG A 128 -15.45 -12.37 -0.74
CA ARG A 128 -14.96 -12.83 -2.04
C ARG A 128 -13.66 -12.12 -2.41
N TRP A 129 -13.57 -10.82 -2.15
CA TRP A 129 -12.33 -10.04 -2.31
C TRP A 129 -11.21 -10.59 -1.44
N ILE A 130 -11.48 -10.82 -0.15
CA ILE A 130 -10.49 -11.36 0.79
C ILE A 130 -10.04 -12.75 0.35
N GLN A 131 -10.96 -13.63 -0.03
CA GLN A 131 -10.60 -14.97 -0.53
C GLN A 131 -9.75 -14.89 -1.80
N ALA A 132 -10.12 -14.02 -2.75
CA ALA A 132 -9.36 -13.87 -4.00
C ALA A 132 -7.92 -13.40 -3.75
N ALA A 133 -7.74 -12.46 -2.81
CA ALA A 133 -6.44 -11.97 -2.36
C ALA A 133 -5.60 -13.06 -1.66
N LEU A 134 -6.21 -13.82 -0.74
CA LEU A 134 -5.53 -14.86 0.02
C LEU A 134 -5.14 -16.07 -0.85
N GLN A 135 -5.95 -16.39 -1.86
CA GLN A 135 -5.69 -17.47 -2.82
C GLN A 135 -4.76 -17.03 -3.96
N GLY A 136 -4.37 -15.76 -4.02
CA GLY A 136 -3.50 -15.23 -5.07
C GLY A 136 -4.13 -15.19 -6.47
N THR A 137 -5.47 -15.28 -6.57
CA THR A 137 -6.16 -15.22 -7.86
C THR A 137 -6.27 -13.80 -8.39
N HIS A 138 -6.24 -12.81 -7.49
CA HIS A 138 -6.34 -11.39 -7.81
C HIS A 138 -5.40 -10.60 -6.89
N LEU A 139 -4.84 -9.52 -7.43
CA LEU A 139 -4.17 -8.50 -6.64
C LEU A 139 -5.23 -7.50 -6.17
N VAL A 140 -5.47 -7.47 -4.87
CA VAL A 140 -6.58 -6.70 -4.29
C VAL A 140 -6.04 -5.52 -3.51
N GLN A 141 -6.61 -4.35 -3.79
CA GLN A 141 -6.46 -3.15 -2.98
C GLN A 141 -7.77 -2.81 -2.29
N MET A 142 -7.65 -2.11 -1.17
CA MET A 142 -8.76 -1.47 -0.48
C MET A 142 -8.43 0.01 -0.35
N VAL A 143 -9.43 0.85 -0.61
CA VAL A 143 -9.32 2.30 -0.41
C VAL A 143 -10.16 2.75 0.76
N ILE A 144 -9.56 3.62 1.57
CA ILE A 144 -10.14 4.14 2.81
C ILE A 144 -9.90 5.65 2.90
N PRO A 145 -10.72 6.41 3.66
CA PRO A 145 -10.53 7.85 3.82
C PRO A 145 -9.42 8.18 4.81
N GLU A 146 -9.22 7.36 5.83
CA GLU A 146 -8.24 7.58 6.87
C GLU A 146 -7.90 6.27 7.59
N LEU A 147 -6.66 6.15 8.07
CA LEU A 147 -6.14 4.95 8.73
C LEU A 147 -5.67 5.27 10.15
N PRO A 148 -6.43 4.87 11.18
CA PRO A 148 -6.00 5.01 12.57
C PRO A 148 -4.87 4.03 12.88
N LEU A 149 -3.66 4.54 13.12
CA LEU A 149 -2.49 3.70 13.41
C LEU A 149 -2.62 2.93 14.72
N ALA A 150 -3.45 3.40 15.65
CA ALA A 150 -3.75 2.69 16.89
C ALA A 150 -4.43 1.33 16.66
N GLU A 151 -5.04 1.10 15.50
CA GLU A 151 -5.68 -0.18 15.13
C GLU A 151 -4.72 -1.15 14.43
N ALA A 152 -3.45 -0.77 14.27
CA ALA A 152 -2.44 -1.65 13.71
C ALA A 152 -2.24 -2.88 14.62
N VAL A 153 -2.33 -4.07 14.02
CA VAL A 153 -2.21 -5.35 14.76
C VAL A 153 -0.80 -5.92 14.72
N GLU A 154 0.00 -5.51 13.74
CA GLU A 154 1.39 -5.95 13.57
C GLU A 154 2.19 -4.82 12.90
N GLY A 155 3.44 -4.65 13.34
CA GLY A 155 4.40 -3.75 12.71
C GLY A 155 5.62 -4.52 12.20
N LYS A 156 6.12 -4.18 11.02
CA LYS A 156 7.40 -4.67 10.49
C LYS A 156 8.35 -3.51 10.24
N VAL A 157 9.55 -3.63 10.76
CA VAL A 157 10.64 -2.66 10.59
C VAL A 157 11.93 -3.35 10.16
N ARG A 158 12.89 -2.56 9.67
CA ARG A 158 14.15 -3.09 9.12
C ARG A 158 15.14 -3.57 10.18
N ASN A 159 15.10 -3.02 11.40
CA ASN A 159 16.11 -3.27 12.42
C ASN A 159 15.55 -3.21 13.85
N ARG A 160 16.30 -3.76 14.81
CA ARG A 160 15.87 -3.89 16.21
C ARG A 160 15.75 -2.54 16.94
N SER A 161 16.58 -1.55 16.63
CA SER A 161 16.47 -0.24 17.29
C SER A 161 15.15 0.47 16.94
N GLN A 162 14.59 0.20 15.76
CA GLN A 162 13.26 0.69 15.38
C GLN A 162 12.13 -0.10 16.04
N VAL A 163 12.33 -1.39 16.33
CA VAL A 163 11.38 -2.17 17.13
C VAL A 163 11.23 -1.50 18.49
N GLU A 164 12.35 -1.29 19.19
CA GLU A 164 12.36 -0.66 20.52
C GLU A 164 11.77 0.76 20.51
N HIS A 165 11.98 1.50 19.42
CA HIS A 165 11.39 2.84 19.27
C HIS A 165 9.86 2.78 19.14
N LEU A 166 9.34 1.92 18.26
CA LEU A 166 7.89 1.79 18.07
C LEU A 166 7.18 1.18 19.29
N GLU A 167 7.82 0.23 19.99
CA GLU A 167 7.31 -0.31 21.25
C GLU A 167 7.18 0.78 22.31
N ARG A 168 8.14 1.70 22.42
CA ARG A 168 8.06 2.86 23.34
C ARG A 168 6.96 3.85 22.96
N LEU A 169 6.61 3.94 21.68
CA LEU A 169 5.48 4.76 21.24
C LEU A 169 4.14 4.09 21.58
N GLY A 170 4.12 2.78 21.84
CA GLY A 170 2.95 2.02 22.27
C GLY A 170 2.53 0.90 21.31
N PHE A 171 3.20 0.77 20.15
CA PHE A 171 2.79 -0.20 19.13
C PHE A 171 3.01 -1.63 19.63
N SER A 172 1.95 -2.43 19.63
CA SER A 172 2.01 -3.85 19.97
C SER A 172 2.47 -4.69 18.78
N HIS A 173 3.21 -5.78 19.06
CA HIS A 173 3.59 -6.79 18.06
C HIS A 173 4.41 -6.22 16.88
N VAL A 174 5.48 -5.50 17.20
CA VAL A 174 6.46 -5.01 16.20
C VAL A 174 7.61 -6.00 16.09
N SER A 175 7.99 -6.35 14.86
CA SER A 175 9.12 -7.24 14.60
C SER A 175 10.09 -6.69 13.57
N ALA A 176 11.37 -7.06 13.72
CA ALA A 176 12.35 -6.78 12.70
C ALA A 176 12.24 -7.83 11.59
N ALA A 177 11.93 -7.40 10.37
CA ALA A 177 11.87 -8.26 9.20
C ALA A 177 12.97 -7.88 8.20
N ARG A 178 13.53 -8.89 7.53
CA ARG A 178 14.39 -8.73 6.37
C ARG A 178 13.78 -9.53 5.24
N LEU A 179 13.31 -8.86 4.18
CA LEU A 179 12.83 -9.58 3.01
C LEU A 179 14.02 -10.15 2.23
N ARG A 180 13.96 -11.45 1.97
CA ARG A 180 14.79 -12.09 0.94
C ARG A 180 13.99 -12.00 -0.35
N VAL A 181 14.16 -10.89 -1.07
CA VAL A 181 13.62 -10.74 -2.44
C VAL A 181 14.70 -11.18 -3.42
#